data_AF-A0A2R6X1T6-F1
#
_entry.id   AF-A0A2R6X1T6-F1
#
_cell.length_a   1.000
_cell.length_b   1.000
_cell.length_c   1.000
_cell.angle_alpha   90.00
_cell.angle_beta   90.00
_cell.angle_gamma   90.00
#
_symmetry.space_group_name_H-M   'P 1'
#
loop_
_entity.id
_entity.type
_entity.pdbx_description
1 polymer ?
#
loop_
_entity_poly.entity_id
_entity_poly.type
_entity_poly.pdbx_seq_one_letter_code
_entity_poly.pdbx_strand_id
1 'polypeptide(L)'
;MASRHGSSLLSKSLSLKFIVYVCALTRGFGLTYGWTGICFGEDGSNIPSRTQVVQKFRDLGIAHVRLYHTYQATLQAFSNSGIQLTVGITNEDFVNALSSVGSARTWVNSNIVPYGSSNIVAVTVGNEVFSSGDNVKNALLPSMQNLREALNQAGKSGIKVTTAHAFDVVTNTFPPSNGQFVDTGRMQPLVNWLASVGSDFICNIYPYFTYISSNGQITLQYGRLESGSVTDSNNGKIYTNLLAQQLDAVYAALGRLGQGNMRVVVGEIGWPTSGGTATDTNNARIHNQNLVNLARGGTPLKPNWGIQSYIFAMFDENQKPAGLEQNWGLYNPSNFQAKYTINFGNSPTTSNRITQGMRLSSGQFVNSKNGVYRFIMQADCNLVLYHNGVGPLWASNTQGSATDGYMELQHDGNAVVYGGGVARWASGTWGRNDGAHYIEVQDDGNTVMYNAANQAIWATNTAGR
;
A
#
# COMPACT_ATOMS: atom_id res chain seq x y z
N MET A 1 30.87 65.30 27.49
CA MET A 1 29.72 64.78 26.71
C MET A 1 30.10 63.41 26.17
N ALA A 2 29.14 62.48 26.19
CA ALA A 2 29.13 61.15 25.58
C ALA A 2 30.00 60.06 26.21
N SER A 3 29.31 59.17 26.93
CA SER A 3 29.66 57.77 27.17
C SER A 3 29.79 57.00 25.85
N ARG A 4 30.64 55.96 25.83
CA ARG A 4 30.40 54.76 25.01
C ARG A 4 31.00 53.52 25.65
N HIS A 5 30.12 52.52 25.72
CA HIS A 5 30.24 51.22 26.35
C HIS A 5 31.28 50.31 25.69
N GLY A 6 31.89 49.47 26.53
CA GLY A 6 32.63 48.28 26.10
C GLY A 6 31.71 47.17 25.62
N SER A 7 32.21 46.42 24.64
CA SER A 7 31.63 45.16 24.16
C SER A 7 32.39 43.99 24.79
N SER A 8 31.73 43.22 25.67
CA SER A 8 32.17 41.87 26.04
C SER A 8 31.33 40.84 25.31
N LEU A 9 32.00 39.98 24.54
CA LEU A 9 31.43 38.79 23.94
C LEU A 9 31.26 37.74 25.05
N LEU A 10 30.00 37.42 25.39
CA LEU A 10 29.65 36.26 26.21
C LEU A 10 29.30 35.10 25.28
N SER A 11 30.11 34.05 25.31
CA SER A 11 29.82 32.76 24.71
C SER A 11 28.63 32.11 25.43
N LYS A 12 27.63 31.65 24.68
CA LYS A 12 26.58 30.77 25.19
C LYS A 12 26.89 29.36 24.73
N SER A 13 27.37 28.52 25.65
CA SER A 13 27.39 27.08 25.44
C SER A 13 25.95 26.56 25.45
N LEU A 14 25.48 26.08 24.30
CA LEU A 14 24.25 25.28 24.27
C LEU A 14 24.56 23.90 24.89
N SER A 15 23.84 23.54 25.95
CA SER A 15 24.03 22.24 26.59
C SER A 15 23.54 21.09 25.69
N LEU A 16 24.30 20.00 25.68
CA LEU A 16 24.09 18.79 24.88
C LEU A 16 22.68 18.16 25.09
N LYS A 17 22.00 18.47 26.20
CA LYS A 17 20.63 18.01 26.49
C LYS A 17 19.57 18.66 25.60
N PHE A 18 19.82 19.87 25.06
CA PHE A 18 18.88 20.53 24.15
C PHE A 18 18.99 19.99 22.72
N ILE A 19 20.18 19.51 22.32
CA ILE A 19 20.42 18.88 21.01
C ILE A 19 19.71 17.53 20.91
N VAL A 20 19.67 16.74 21.99
CA VAL A 20 18.92 15.47 22.01
C VAL A 20 17.40 15.69 21.94
N TYR A 21 16.89 16.78 22.50
CA TYR A 21 15.46 17.10 22.45
C TYR A 21 15.02 17.65 21.08
N VAL A 22 15.89 18.38 20.38
CA VAL A 22 15.64 18.84 19.01
C VAL A 22 15.78 17.71 17.99
N CYS A 23 16.71 16.75 18.18
CA CYS A 23 16.79 15.56 17.33
C CYS A 23 15.58 14.61 17.46
N ALA A 24 14.85 14.65 18.58
CA ALA A 24 13.60 13.89 18.74
C ALA A 24 12.39 14.53 18.02
N LEU A 25 12.45 15.84 17.73
CA LEU A 25 11.40 16.58 17.02
C LEU A 25 11.70 16.77 15.52
N THR A 26 12.86 16.33 15.04
CA THR A 26 13.25 16.35 13.62
C THR A 26 13.44 14.95 13.02
N ARG A 27 12.76 13.91 13.53
CA ARG A 27 12.51 12.72 12.69
C ARG A 27 11.64 13.19 11.53
N GLY A 28 12.35 13.57 10.47
CA GLY A 28 11.86 14.42 9.40
C GLY A 28 10.56 13.90 8.81
N PHE A 29 9.81 14.86 8.29
CA PHE A 29 8.88 14.67 7.19
C PHE A 29 9.63 14.05 5.99
N GLY A 30 10.01 12.79 6.11
CA GLY A 30 10.46 11.97 5.00
C GLY A 30 9.20 11.56 4.24
N LEU A 31 9.25 11.71 2.92
CA LEU A 31 8.35 11.01 2.03
C LEU A 31 8.32 9.53 2.47
N THR A 32 7.20 9.05 3.01
CA THR A 32 7.06 7.61 3.24
C THR A 32 6.68 6.99 1.91
N TYR A 33 7.53 6.12 1.39
CA TYR A 33 7.19 5.33 0.21
C TYR A 33 6.01 4.43 0.54
N GLY A 34 4.92 4.63 -0.18
CA GLY A 34 3.81 3.71 -0.20
C GLY A 34 4.11 2.53 -1.13
N TRP A 35 3.44 1.42 -0.87
CA TRP A 35 3.64 0.16 -1.58
C TRP A 35 2.40 -0.71 -1.44
N THR A 36 2.23 -1.63 -2.38
CA THR A 36 1.18 -2.63 -2.33
C THR A 36 1.82 -4.02 -2.29
N GLY A 37 1.62 -4.70 -1.16
CA GLY A 37 1.92 -6.11 -0.97
C GLY A 37 0.70 -6.98 -1.22
N ILE A 38 0.83 -8.28 -0.96
CA ILE A 38 -0.26 -9.26 -1.11
C ILE A 38 -0.32 -10.15 0.12
N CYS A 39 -1.53 -10.44 0.61
CA CYS A 39 -1.76 -11.47 1.61
C CYS A 39 -1.65 -12.86 0.97
N PHE A 40 -0.85 -13.74 1.57
CA PHE A 40 -0.83 -15.14 1.21
C PHE A 40 -1.60 -15.94 2.26
N GLY A 41 -2.89 -16.13 1.98
CA GLY A 41 -3.76 -17.06 2.71
C GLY A 41 -3.47 -18.51 2.30
N GLU A 42 -3.51 -19.42 3.27
CA GLU A 42 -3.19 -20.84 3.08
C GLU A 42 -4.42 -21.75 3.31
N ASP A 43 -5.63 -21.20 3.38
CA ASP A 43 -6.89 -21.95 3.62
C ASP A 43 -7.40 -22.59 2.32
N GLY A 44 -6.58 -23.43 1.70
CA GLY A 44 -6.91 -24.08 0.45
C GLY A 44 -6.24 -25.45 0.27
N SER A 45 -7.00 -26.44 -0.15
CA SER A 45 -6.49 -27.80 -0.43
C SER A 45 -5.74 -27.91 -1.77
N ASN A 46 -5.84 -26.89 -2.63
CA ASN A 46 -5.31 -26.84 -3.99
C ASN A 46 -4.20 -25.80 -4.17
N ILE A 47 -3.63 -25.29 -3.07
CA ILE A 47 -2.56 -24.28 -3.14
C ILE A 47 -1.28 -24.90 -3.70
N PRO A 48 -0.57 -24.22 -4.63
CA PRO A 48 0.72 -24.66 -5.15
C PRO A 48 1.78 -24.91 -4.09
N SER A 49 2.92 -25.46 -4.52
CA SER A 49 4.10 -25.50 -3.65
C SER A 49 4.52 -24.08 -3.25
N ARG A 50 4.98 -23.89 -2.00
CA ARG A 50 5.35 -22.56 -1.49
C ARG A 50 6.48 -21.93 -2.29
N THR A 51 7.39 -22.74 -2.84
CA THR A 51 8.44 -22.28 -3.76
C THR A 51 7.86 -21.65 -5.04
N GLN A 52 6.84 -22.26 -5.65
CA GLN A 52 6.17 -21.68 -6.82
C GLN A 52 5.45 -20.38 -6.47
N VAL A 53 4.83 -20.30 -5.29
CA VAL A 53 4.18 -19.07 -4.81
C VAL A 53 5.20 -17.95 -4.61
N VAL A 54 6.34 -18.24 -3.99
CA VAL A 54 7.44 -17.28 -3.83
C VAL A 54 7.97 -16.81 -5.18
N GLN A 55 8.16 -17.72 -6.14
CA GLN A 55 8.58 -17.36 -7.50
C GLN A 55 7.55 -16.44 -8.15
N LYS A 56 6.25 -16.74 -8.01
CA LYS A 56 5.20 -15.88 -8.53
C LYS A 56 5.21 -14.48 -7.93
N PHE A 57 5.46 -14.34 -6.62
CA PHE A 57 5.63 -13.01 -6.02
C PHE A 57 6.82 -12.25 -6.61
N ARG A 58 7.95 -12.93 -6.85
CA ARG A 58 9.11 -12.32 -7.51
C ARG A 58 8.82 -11.89 -8.94
N ASP A 59 8.13 -12.72 -9.72
CA ASP A 59 7.74 -12.40 -11.09
C ASP A 59 6.83 -11.16 -11.16
N LEU A 60 6.01 -10.95 -10.13
CA LEU A 60 5.13 -9.79 -9.98
C LEU A 60 5.85 -8.55 -9.39
N GLY A 61 7.11 -8.67 -8.96
CA GLY A 61 7.83 -7.61 -8.27
C GLY A 61 7.26 -7.27 -6.89
N ILE A 62 6.61 -8.22 -6.22
CA ILE A 62 6.03 -8.01 -4.90
C ILE A 62 7.12 -8.10 -3.84
N ALA A 63 7.33 -7.00 -3.12
CA ALA A 63 8.36 -6.89 -2.09
C ALA A 63 7.84 -7.14 -0.67
N HIS A 64 6.51 -7.15 -0.48
CA HIS A 64 5.88 -7.28 0.84
C HIS A 64 4.78 -8.34 0.79
N VAL A 65 4.88 -9.34 1.68
CA VAL A 65 3.87 -10.39 1.84
C VAL A 65 3.42 -10.48 3.28
N ARG A 66 2.11 -10.60 3.47
CA ARG A 66 1.50 -10.86 4.78
C ARG A 66 1.12 -12.33 4.89
N LEU A 67 1.60 -12.98 5.95
CA LEU A 67 1.28 -14.35 6.33
C LEU A 67 0.50 -14.35 7.64
N TYR A 68 -0.51 -15.21 7.75
CA TYR A 68 -1.33 -15.34 8.96
C TYR A 68 -0.74 -16.30 10.00
N HIS A 69 0.25 -17.09 9.57
CA HIS A 69 0.90 -18.13 10.35
C HIS A 69 2.42 -18.08 10.19
N THR A 70 3.11 -18.91 10.96
CA THR A 70 4.56 -19.15 10.88
C THR A 70 4.87 -20.58 10.42
N TYR A 71 4.10 -21.09 9.45
CA TYR A 71 4.32 -22.43 8.91
C TYR A 71 5.74 -22.58 8.37
N GLN A 72 6.45 -23.59 8.88
CA GLN A 72 7.87 -23.80 8.62
C GLN A 72 8.16 -23.92 7.12
N ALA A 73 7.37 -24.71 6.39
CA ALA A 73 7.53 -24.89 4.95
C ALA A 73 7.36 -23.56 4.17
N THR A 74 6.44 -22.70 4.61
CA THR A 74 6.23 -21.37 4.02
C THR A 74 7.43 -20.48 4.31
N LEU A 75 7.85 -20.35 5.57
CA LEU A 75 8.99 -19.52 5.93
C LEU A 75 10.29 -19.99 5.26
N GLN A 76 10.52 -21.30 5.14
CA GLN A 76 11.66 -21.88 4.41
C GLN A 76 11.64 -21.47 2.93
N ALA A 77 10.49 -21.53 2.26
CA ALA A 77 10.39 -21.14 0.85
C ALA A 77 10.72 -19.66 0.63
N PHE A 78 10.41 -18.78 1.59
CA PHE A 78 10.73 -17.35 1.51
C PHE A 78 12.18 -17.02 1.88
N SER A 79 12.97 -17.95 2.41
CA SER A 79 14.37 -17.69 2.76
C SER A 79 15.17 -17.24 1.55
N ASN A 80 15.92 -16.15 1.70
CA ASN A 80 16.74 -15.53 0.66
C ASN A 80 15.95 -15.03 -0.58
N SER A 81 14.62 -14.92 -0.49
CA SER A 81 13.79 -14.39 -1.58
C SER A 81 13.93 -12.88 -1.77
N GLY A 82 14.37 -12.15 -0.73
CA GLY A 82 14.38 -10.69 -0.67
C GLY A 82 13.01 -10.06 -0.34
N ILE A 83 11.95 -10.86 -0.25
CA ILE A 83 10.60 -10.41 0.08
C ILE A 83 10.49 -10.18 1.59
N GLN A 84 9.98 -9.02 2.00
CA GLN A 84 9.71 -8.70 3.40
C GLN A 84 8.43 -9.38 3.87
N LEU A 85 8.50 -10.02 5.04
CA LEU A 85 7.37 -10.74 5.63
C LEU A 85 6.83 -10.05 6.88
N THR A 86 5.51 -9.80 6.87
CA THR A 86 4.73 -9.66 8.11
C THR A 86 4.11 -11.02 8.41
N VAL A 87 4.46 -11.63 9.53
CA VAL A 87 3.99 -12.98 9.90
C VAL A 87 3.05 -12.94 11.10
N GLY A 88 2.11 -13.87 11.17
CA GLY A 88 1.09 -13.90 12.22
C GLY A 88 1.26 -15.04 13.22
N ILE A 89 0.77 -14.77 14.43
CA ILE A 89 0.33 -15.78 15.39
C ILE A 89 -1.17 -15.59 15.61
N THR A 90 -1.93 -16.68 15.58
CA THR A 90 -3.41 -16.67 15.58
C THR A 90 -3.98 -16.24 16.93
N ASN A 91 -5.28 -15.91 16.94
CA ASN A 91 -6.00 -15.54 18.17
C ASN A 91 -6.05 -16.70 19.17
N GLU A 92 -6.13 -17.92 18.65
CA GLU A 92 -6.20 -19.17 19.39
C GLU A 92 -4.87 -19.50 20.07
N ASP A 93 -3.75 -19.21 19.40
CA ASP A 93 -2.43 -19.63 19.87
C ASP A 93 -1.75 -18.59 20.77
N PHE A 94 -1.92 -17.29 20.49
CA PHE A 94 -1.07 -16.28 21.10
C PHE A 94 -1.23 -16.18 22.62
N VAL A 95 -2.44 -16.38 23.13
CA VAL A 95 -2.75 -16.26 24.56
C VAL A 95 -1.86 -17.19 25.38
N ASN A 96 -1.65 -18.41 24.90
CA ASN A 96 -0.82 -19.41 25.58
C ASN A 96 0.66 -19.28 25.18
N ALA A 97 0.94 -19.17 23.88
CA ALA A 97 2.31 -19.13 23.35
C ALA A 97 3.11 -17.91 23.83
N LEU A 98 2.43 -16.78 24.09
CA LEU A 98 3.04 -15.51 24.50
C LEU A 98 2.65 -15.09 25.93
N SER A 99 2.14 -16.03 26.73
CA SER A 99 1.68 -15.82 28.12
C SER A 99 2.75 -15.28 29.07
N SER A 100 4.02 -15.54 28.78
CA SER A 100 5.18 -15.02 29.53
C SER A 100 6.35 -14.77 28.59
N VAL A 101 7.36 -14.01 29.03
CA VAL A 101 8.62 -13.85 28.28
C VAL A 101 9.29 -15.20 27.99
N GLY A 102 9.21 -16.16 28.92
CA GLY A 102 9.76 -17.51 28.72
C GLY A 102 9.04 -18.28 27.60
N SER A 103 7.69 -18.30 27.64
CA SER A 103 6.86 -18.90 26.59
C SER A 103 7.11 -18.24 25.23
N ALA A 104 7.15 -16.89 25.21
CA ALA A 104 7.41 -16.12 24.01
C ALA A 104 8.81 -16.39 23.44
N ARG A 105 9.82 -16.60 24.30
CA ARG A 105 11.17 -16.99 23.86
C ARG A 105 11.17 -18.36 23.19
N THR A 106 10.45 -19.33 23.75
CA THR A 106 10.26 -20.64 23.11
C THR A 106 9.61 -20.47 21.74
N TRP A 107 8.57 -19.66 21.63
CA TRP A 107 7.91 -19.39 20.35
C TRP A 107 8.85 -18.72 19.34
N VAL A 108 9.61 -17.68 19.75
CA VAL A 108 10.59 -16.98 18.89
C VAL A 108 11.68 -17.93 18.40
N ASN A 109 12.21 -18.78 19.27
CA ASN A 109 13.27 -19.74 18.92
C ASN A 109 12.79 -20.83 17.95
N SER A 110 11.50 -21.15 17.97
CA SER A 110 10.92 -22.14 17.05
C SER A 110 10.48 -21.52 15.72
N ASN A 111 9.97 -20.29 15.73
CA ASN A 111 9.21 -19.74 14.60
C ASN A 111 9.87 -18.54 13.91
N ILE A 112 10.89 -17.91 14.53
CA ILE A 112 11.54 -16.71 13.98
C ILE A 112 13.04 -16.94 13.78
N VAL A 113 13.75 -17.38 14.82
CA VAL A 113 15.22 -17.54 14.77
C VAL A 113 15.70 -18.44 13.63
N PRO A 114 15.08 -19.61 13.35
CA PRO A 114 15.53 -20.50 12.28
C PRO A 114 15.37 -19.90 10.87
N TYR A 115 14.52 -18.87 10.72
CA TYR A 115 14.13 -18.28 9.45
C TYR A 115 14.64 -16.84 9.28
N GLY A 116 15.79 -16.53 9.89
CA GLY A 116 16.41 -15.20 9.78
C GLY A 116 16.68 -14.77 8.33
N SER A 117 16.87 -15.71 7.41
CA SER A 117 17.02 -15.49 5.97
C SER A 117 15.72 -15.11 5.24
N SER A 118 14.55 -15.29 5.87
CA SER A 118 13.24 -15.03 5.26
C SER A 118 12.78 -13.57 5.38
N ASN A 119 13.66 -12.68 5.87
CA ASN A 119 13.42 -11.24 5.93
C ASN A 119 12.09 -10.87 6.64
N ILE A 120 11.84 -11.49 7.79
CA ILE A 120 10.70 -11.17 8.65
C ILE A 120 10.92 -9.76 9.23
N VAL A 121 10.01 -8.84 8.93
CA VAL A 121 10.08 -7.42 9.35
C VAL A 121 9.09 -7.09 10.46
N ALA A 122 8.01 -7.85 10.58
CA ALA A 122 7.00 -7.66 11.61
C ALA A 122 6.32 -8.98 12.01
N VAL A 123 5.84 -9.03 13.25
CA VAL A 123 4.95 -10.07 13.77
C VAL A 123 3.63 -9.45 14.20
N THR A 124 2.51 -9.93 13.65
CA THR A 124 1.15 -9.60 14.12
C THR A 124 0.71 -10.59 15.19
N VAL A 125 0.45 -10.10 16.40
CA VAL A 125 -0.16 -10.87 17.50
C VAL A 125 -1.68 -10.81 17.36
N GLY A 126 -2.24 -11.91 16.85
CA GLY A 126 -3.65 -12.00 16.51
C GLY A 126 -4.05 -11.22 15.24
N ASN A 127 -5.28 -11.47 14.82
CA ASN A 127 -5.95 -10.80 13.71
C ASN A 127 -7.39 -10.48 14.14
N GLU A 128 -7.78 -9.21 14.08
CA GLU A 128 -9.12 -8.74 14.45
C GLU A 128 -9.51 -9.11 15.89
N VAL A 129 -8.54 -9.04 16.80
CA VAL A 129 -8.66 -9.47 18.21
C VAL A 129 -9.83 -8.82 18.95
N PHE A 130 -10.19 -7.59 18.58
CA PHE A 130 -11.30 -6.86 19.22
C PHE A 130 -12.69 -7.43 18.89
N SER A 131 -12.78 -8.36 17.94
CA SER A 131 -13.97 -9.16 17.65
C SER A 131 -14.02 -10.47 18.45
N SER A 132 -12.96 -10.81 19.19
CA SER A 132 -12.89 -12.01 20.05
C SER A 132 -13.54 -11.79 21.42
N GLY A 133 -13.47 -12.80 22.31
CA GLY A 133 -13.88 -12.67 23.72
C GLY A 133 -12.92 -11.80 24.55
N ASP A 134 -13.40 -11.31 25.70
CA ASP A 134 -12.62 -10.44 26.61
C ASP A 134 -11.32 -11.09 27.10
N ASN A 135 -11.29 -12.41 27.25
CA ASN A 135 -10.07 -13.14 27.61
C ASN A 135 -8.94 -12.91 26.58
N VAL A 136 -9.26 -12.96 25.28
CA VAL A 136 -8.29 -12.75 24.20
C VAL A 136 -7.92 -11.27 24.10
N LYS A 137 -8.90 -10.36 24.19
CA LYS A 137 -8.65 -8.90 24.18
C LYS A 137 -7.73 -8.46 25.32
N ASN A 138 -7.97 -8.95 26.53
CA ASN A 138 -7.19 -8.60 27.71
C ASN A 138 -5.75 -9.17 27.64
N ALA A 139 -5.57 -10.31 26.97
CA ALA A 139 -4.26 -10.93 26.81
C ALA A 139 -3.37 -10.23 25.75
N LEU A 140 -3.94 -9.43 24.85
CA LEU A 140 -3.26 -8.88 23.68
C LEU A 140 -2.01 -8.05 24.03
N LEU A 141 -2.17 -6.96 24.78
CA LEU A 141 -1.05 -6.06 25.09
C LEU A 141 0.06 -6.75 25.91
N PRO A 142 -0.23 -7.51 26.98
CA PRO A 142 0.79 -8.27 27.69
C PRO A 142 1.53 -9.29 26.80
N SER A 143 0.81 -9.97 25.90
CA SER A 143 1.40 -10.94 24.96
C SER A 143 2.38 -10.27 23.98
N MET A 144 2.00 -9.10 23.46
CA MET A 144 2.86 -8.30 22.59
C MET A 144 4.11 -7.79 23.31
N GLN A 145 3.97 -7.40 24.58
CA GLN A 145 5.10 -6.99 25.43
C GLN A 145 6.07 -8.16 25.68
N ASN A 146 5.55 -9.34 26.00
CA ASN A 146 6.35 -10.56 26.16
C ASN A 146 7.10 -10.93 24.88
N LEU A 147 6.42 -10.86 23.72
CA LEU A 147 7.03 -11.14 22.42
C LEU A 147 8.13 -10.13 22.08
N ARG A 148 7.90 -8.84 22.32
CA ARG A 148 8.93 -7.80 22.08
C ARG A 148 10.18 -8.07 22.91
N GLU A 149 10.02 -8.42 24.18
CA GLU A 149 11.15 -8.74 25.04
C GLU A 149 11.87 -10.02 24.60
N ALA A 150 11.13 -11.06 24.20
CA ALA A 150 11.72 -12.28 23.65
C ALA A 150 12.52 -12.02 22.35
N LEU A 151 12.02 -11.17 21.45
CA LEU A 151 12.73 -10.76 20.25
C LEU A 151 14.00 -9.96 20.58
N ASN A 152 13.96 -9.06 21.57
CA ASN A 152 15.15 -8.34 22.02
C ASN A 152 16.23 -9.31 22.52
N GLN A 153 15.86 -10.27 23.36
CA GLN A 153 16.77 -11.27 23.92
C GLN A 153 17.38 -12.19 22.85
N ALA A 154 16.65 -12.44 21.76
CA ALA A 154 17.14 -13.20 20.61
C ALA A 154 17.98 -12.38 19.61
N GLY A 155 18.27 -11.10 19.90
CA GLY A 155 18.98 -10.21 18.97
C GLY A 155 18.17 -9.85 17.73
N LYS A 156 16.83 -9.90 17.81
CA LYS A 156 15.87 -9.62 16.73
C LYS A 156 15.05 -8.35 16.97
N SER A 157 15.60 -7.37 17.68
CA SER A 157 14.94 -6.11 18.05
C SER A 157 14.48 -5.26 16.86
N GLY A 158 15.03 -5.50 15.67
CA GLY A 158 14.59 -4.89 14.41
C GLY A 158 13.22 -5.36 13.89
N ILE A 159 12.72 -6.50 14.39
CA ILE A 159 11.39 -7.01 14.02
C ILE A 159 10.32 -6.26 14.82
N LYS A 160 9.38 -5.64 14.10
CA LYS A 160 8.26 -4.94 14.74
C LYS A 160 7.27 -5.93 15.36
N VAL A 161 6.69 -5.57 16.49
CA VAL A 161 5.55 -6.30 17.08
C VAL A 161 4.32 -5.42 16.96
N THR A 162 3.29 -5.93 16.31
CA THR A 162 2.03 -5.22 16.09
C THR A 162 0.86 -6.20 16.17
N THR A 163 -0.35 -5.75 15.85
CA THR A 163 -1.57 -6.55 15.75
C THR A 163 -2.42 -5.95 14.63
N ALA A 164 -3.23 -6.77 13.98
CA ALA A 164 -4.13 -6.32 12.92
C ALA A 164 -5.54 -6.14 13.46
N HIS A 165 -6.14 -4.99 13.17
CA HIS A 165 -7.49 -4.65 13.61
C HIS A 165 -8.47 -4.70 12.43
N ALA A 166 -9.68 -5.21 12.63
CA ALA A 166 -10.79 -4.91 11.74
C ALA A 166 -11.07 -3.39 11.77
N PHE A 167 -11.65 -2.85 10.70
CA PHE A 167 -12.00 -1.42 10.65
C PHE A 167 -13.05 -1.01 11.70
N ASP A 168 -13.85 -1.96 12.19
CA ASP A 168 -14.89 -1.76 13.19
C ASP A 168 -14.39 -1.35 14.59
N VAL A 169 -13.07 -1.39 14.83
CA VAL A 169 -12.48 -0.78 16.04
C VAL A 169 -12.66 0.73 16.06
N VAL A 170 -12.96 1.36 14.92
CA VAL A 170 -13.27 2.78 14.78
C VAL A 170 -14.77 2.98 14.53
N THR A 171 -15.37 3.89 15.29
CA THR A 171 -16.76 4.34 15.14
C THR A 171 -16.84 5.82 14.78
N ASN A 172 -18.05 6.31 14.48
CA ASN A 172 -18.31 7.68 14.03
C ASN A 172 -17.43 8.09 12.84
N THR A 173 -17.35 7.21 11.84
CA THR A 173 -16.41 7.33 10.72
C THR A 173 -16.86 8.33 9.64
N PHE A 174 -18.03 8.98 9.81
CA PHE A 174 -18.52 10.03 8.91
C PHE A 174 -19.01 11.28 9.68
N PRO A 175 -18.54 12.49 9.31
CA PRO A 175 -17.36 12.72 8.45
C PRO A 175 -16.09 12.11 9.09
N PRO A 176 -15.03 11.80 8.32
CA PRO A 176 -13.83 11.09 8.83
C PRO A 176 -13.19 11.70 10.07
N SER A 177 -13.18 13.03 10.18
CA SER A 177 -12.68 13.73 11.36
C SER A 177 -13.36 13.34 12.68
N ASN A 178 -14.54 12.74 12.66
CA ASN A 178 -15.23 12.22 13.84
C ASN A 178 -14.71 10.87 14.33
N GLY A 179 -13.87 10.18 13.54
CA GLY A 179 -13.38 8.84 13.86
C GLY A 179 -12.81 8.76 15.28
N GLN A 180 -13.24 7.74 16.01
CA GLN A 180 -12.80 7.45 17.37
C GLN A 180 -12.84 5.95 17.66
N PHE A 181 -12.03 5.46 18.59
CA PHE A 181 -12.03 4.04 18.93
C PHE A 181 -13.23 3.65 19.78
N VAL A 182 -13.83 2.49 19.46
CA VAL A 182 -14.96 1.92 20.21
C VAL A 182 -14.53 1.58 21.65
N ASP A 183 -13.44 0.83 21.80
CA ASP A 183 -12.89 0.44 23.10
C ASP A 183 -11.63 1.28 23.41
N THR A 184 -11.85 2.54 23.79
CA THR A 184 -10.74 3.44 24.15
C THR A 184 -9.95 2.93 25.36
N GLY A 185 -10.59 2.21 26.28
CA GLY A 185 -9.95 1.69 27.50
C GLY A 185 -8.81 0.71 27.21
N ARG A 186 -8.97 -0.17 26.22
CA ARG A 186 -7.90 -1.08 25.76
C ARG A 186 -7.06 -0.49 24.63
N MET A 187 -7.65 0.32 23.75
CA MET A 187 -6.93 0.84 22.60
C MET A 187 -5.89 1.90 22.97
N GLN A 188 -6.18 2.79 23.93
CA GLN A 188 -5.23 3.83 24.36
C GLN A 188 -3.89 3.26 24.87
N PRO A 189 -3.85 2.31 25.82
CA PRO A 189 -2.58 1.74 26.27
C PRO A 189 -1.88 0.94 25.16
N LEU A 190 -2.63 0.24 24.31
CA LEU A 190 -2.07 -0.49 23.16
C LEU A 190 -1.38 0.45 22.17
N VAL A 191 -2.07 1.50 21.74
CA VAL A 191 -1.58 2.50 20.78
C VAL A 191 -0.39 3.28 21.35
N ASN A 192 -0.43 3.66 22.63
CA ASN A 192 0.71 4.30 23.29
C ASN A 192 1.93 3.37 23.36
N TRP A 193 1.73 2.07 23.58
CA TRP A 193 2.81 1.10 23.58
C TRP A 193 3.39 0.88 22.18
N LEU A 194 2.55 0.75 21.13
CA LEU A 194 3.02 0.68 19.74
C LEU A 194 3.91 1.87 19.39
N ALA A 195 3.48 3.09 19.77
CA ALA A 195 4.25 4.31 19.56
C ALA A 195 5.60 4.29 20.30
N SER A 196 5.63 3.82 21.55
CA SER A 196 6.87 3.79 22.36
C SER A 196 7.92 2.81 21.83
N VAL A 197 7.49 1.73 21.16
CA VAL A 197 8.38 0.74 20.55
C VAL A 197 8.66 0.98 19.06
N GLY A 198 8.10 2.07 18.49
CA GLY A 198 8.26 2.45 17.09
C GLY A 198 7.59 1.49 16.10
N SER A 199 6.48 0.88 16.50
CA SER A 199 5.70 -0.04 15.67
C SER A 199 4.59 0.68 14.88
N ASP A 200 4.01 -0.02 13.92
CA ASP A 200 2.93 0.49 13.07
C ASP A 200 1.56 0.02 13.60
N PHE A 201 0.51 0.75 13.27
CA PHE A 201 -0.87 0.33 13.48
C PHE A 201 -1.38 -0.37 12.22
N ILE A 202 -1.83 -1.62 12.32
CA ILE A 202 -2.37 -2.35 11.15
C ILE A 202 -3.89 -2.40 11.23
N CYS A 203 -4.57 -2.00 10.14
CA CYS A 203 -6.02 -2.04 10.05
C CYS A 203 -6.46 -2.68 8.72
N ASN A 204 -7.30 -3.72 8.79
CA ASN A 204 -7.97 -4.32 7.66
C ASN A 204 -9.11 -3.40 7.22
N ILE A 205 -9.00 -2.80 6.03
CA ILE A 205 -9.95 -1.80 5.52
C ILE A 205 -10.53 -2.30 4.21
N TYR A 206 -11.83 -2.58 4.22
CA TYR A 206 -12.57 -3.12 3.08
C TYR A 206 -13.67 -2.15 2.63
N PRO A 207 -13.40 -1.28 1.63
CA PRO A 207 -14.42 -0.44 1.00
C PRO A 207 -15.64 -1.22 0.49
N TYR A 208 -15.44 -2.49 0.07
CA TYR A 208 -16.52 -3.38 -0.36
C TYR A 208 -17.62 -3.55 0.70
N PHE A 209 -17.25 -3.89 1.94
CA PHE A 209 -18.23 -4.09 3.01
C PHE A 209 -18.99 -2.81 3.35
N THR A 210 -18.30 -1.66 3.33
CA THR A 210 -18.94 -0.36 3.55
C THR A 210 -19.86 0.02 2.39
N TYR A 211 -19.49 -0.27 1.15
CA TYR A 211 -20.36 -0.07 -0.02
C TYR A 211 -21.66 -0.89 0.08
N ILE A 212 -21.57 -2.21 0.30
CA ILE A 212 -22.77 -3.06 0.32
C ILE A 212 -23.71 -2.77 1.50
N SER A 213 -23.17 -2.29 2.63
CA SER A 213 -23.95 -1.92 3.81
C SER A 213 -24.48 -0.49 3.79
N SER A 214 -24.10 0.32 2.79
CA SER A 214 -24.49 1.74 2.69
C SER A 214 -25.93 1.98 2.25
N ASN A 215 -26.68 0.94 1.85
CA ASN A 215 -28.03 1.06 1.31
C ASN A 215 -28.14 2.09 0.16
N GLY A 216 -27.13 2.16 -0.71
CA GLY A 216 -27.09 3.04 -1.88
C GLY A 216 -26.55 4.46 -1.60
N GLN A 217 -26.15 4.77 -0.37
CA GLN A 217 -25.50 6.05 -0.04
C GLN A 217 -24.09 6.17 -0.61
N ILE A 218 -23.40 5.05 -0.80
CA ILE A 218 -22.07 5.00 -1.41
C ILE A 218 -22.20 4.48 -2.83
N THR A 219 -21.68 5.25 -3.80
CA THR A 219 -21.64 4.82 -5.19
C THR A 219 -20.61 3.71 -5.40
N LEU A 220 -20.85 2.85 -6.39
CA LEU A 220 -19.91 1.79 -6.75
C LEU A 220 -18.55 2.36 -7.16
N GLN A 221 -18.51 3.49 -7.87
CA GLN A 221 -17.27 4.18 -8.26
C GLN A 221 -16.44 4.60 -7.03
N TYR A 222 -17.10 5.14 -6.00
CA TYR A 222 -16.42 5.56 -4.78
C TYR A 222 -15.87 4.37 -3.98
N GLY A 223 -16.66 3.29 -3.90
CA GLY A 223 -16.24 2.02 -3.28
C GLY A 223 -15.10 1.32 -4.02
N ARG A 224 -15.10 1.35 -5.36
CA ARG A 224 -14.02 0.82 -6.22
C ARG A 224 -12.81 1.76 -6.36
N LEU A 225 -12.76 2.80 -5.53
CA LEU A 225 -11.64 3.73 -5.45
C LEU A 225 -11.36 4.51 -6.75
N GLU A 226 -12.38 4.69 -7.57
CA GLU A 226 -12.27 5.28 -8.90
C GLU A 226 -12.43 6.80 -8.86
N SER A 227 -13.54 7.28 -8.29
CA SER A 227 -13.84 8.70 -8.19
C SER A 227 -14.89 9.00 -7.12
N GLY A 228 -14.88 10.24 -6.65
CA GLY A 228 -15.79 10.77 -5.65
C GLY A 228 -15.46 12.21 -5.30
N SER A 229 -16.35 12.84 -4.54
CA SER A 229 -16.16 14.20 -4.04
C SER A 229 -16.97 14.36 -2.75
N VAL A 230 -16.55 13.66 -1.70
CA VAL A 230 -17.20 13.70 -0.39
C VAL A 230 -16.46 14.68 0.51
N THR A 231 -17.15 15.72 0.99
CA THR A 231 -16.54 16.75 1.85
C THR A 231 -16.75 16.43 3.32
N ASP A 232 -15.68 16.46 4.11
CA ASP A 232 -15.73 16.44 5.56
C ASP A 232 -16.16 17.82 6.08
N SER A 233 -17.33 17.87 6.70
CA SER A 233 -17.97 19.11 7.15
C SER A 233 -17.21 19.84 8.25
N ASN A 234 -16.31 19.16 8.98
CA ASN A 234 -15.61 19.76 10.11
C ASN A 234 -14.30 20.43 9.71
N ASN A 235 -13.69 20.03 8.58
CA ASN A 235 -12.36 20.51 8.17
C ASN A 235 -12.23 20.86 6.67
N GLY A 236 -13.31 20.67 5.88
CA GLY A 236 -13.35 21.01 4.46
C GLY A 236 -12.51 20.08 3.56
N LYS A 237 -11.96 18.98 4.08
CA LYS A 237 -11.21 18.01 3.28
C LYS A 237 -12.13 17.26 2.33
N ILE A 238 -11.72 17.12 1.07
CA ILE A 238 -12.48 16.44 0.03
C ILE A 238 -11.84 15.07 -0.23
N TYR A 239 -12.65 14.03 -0.11
CA TYR A 239 -12.29 12.65 -0.33
C TYR A 239 -12.77 12.19 -1.70
N THR A 240 -11.84 11.68 -2.50
CA THR A 240 -12.09 11.22 -3.88
C THR A 240 -12.25 9.71 -4.00
N ASN A 241 -11.99 8.97 -2.91
CA ASN A 241 -12.18 7.53 -2.84
C ASN A 241 -12.48 7.09 -1.40
N LEU A 242 -13.19 5.96 -1.25
CA LEU A 242 -13.64 5.48 0.06
C LEU A 242 -12.49 5.01 0.96
N LEU A 243 -11.39 4.49 0.41
CA LEU A 243 -10.21 4.11 1.19
C LEU A 243 -9.62 5.31 1.93
N ALA A 244 -9.42 6.44 1.24
CA ALA A 244 -8.88 7.65 1.88
C ALA A 244 -9.80 8.14 3.01
N GLN A 245 -11.12 8.05 2.82
CA GLN A 245 -12.11 8.40 3.83
C GLN A 245 -12.01 7.50 5.07
N GLN A 246 -11.94 6.19 4.88
CA GLN A 246 -11.82 5.22 5.97
C GLN A 246 -10.47 5.36 6.69
N LEU A 247 -9.39 5.51 5.94
CA LEU A 247 -8.05 5.64 6.49
C LEU A 247 -7.89 6.92 7.32
N ASP A 248 -8.49 8.04 6.89
CA ASP A 248 -8.47 9.28 7.68
C ASP A 248 -9.39 9.23 8.91
N ALA A 249 -10.42 8.38 8.91
CA ALA A 249 -11.16 8.08 10.14
C ALA A 249 -10.29 7.33 11.17
N VAL A 250 -9.42 6.41 10.72
CA VAL A 250 -8.42 5.77 11.59
C VAL A 250 -7.41 6.81 12.10
N TYR A 251 -6.88 7.67 11.24
CA TYR A 251 -5.96 8.74 11.66
C TYR A 251 -6.60 9.73 12.63
N ALA A 252 -7.89 10.06 12.46
CA ALA A 252 -8.64 10.89 13.41
C ALA A 252 -8.74 10.20 14.79
N ALA A 253 -9.07 8.91 14.82
CA ALA A 253 -9.15 8.12 16.04
C ALA A 253 -7.80 8.07 16.77
N LEU A 254 -6.71 7.81 16.03
CA LEU A 254 -5.34 7.87 16.55
C LEU A 254 -4.96 9.27 17.06
N GLY A 255 -5.38 10.32 16.36
CA GLY A 255 -5.17 11.70 16.74
C GLY A 255 -5.78 12.05 18.10
N ARG A 256 -6.99 11.54 18.39
CA ARG A 256 -7.66 11.71 19.69
C ARG A 256 -6.89 11.08 20.85
N LEU A 257 -6.12 10.04 20.56
CA LEU A 257 -5.24 9.37 21.53
C LEU A 257 -3.84 10.00 21.60
N GLY A 258 -3.59 11.11 20.90
CA GLY A 258 -2.28 11.76 20.80
C GLY A 258 -1.29 11.08 19.84
N GLN A 259 -1.70 10.04 19.12
CA GLN A 259 -0.85 9.25 18.21
C GLN A 259 -1.18 9.48 16.73
N GLY A 260 -1.63 10.68 16.37
CA GLY A 260 -1.99 11.03 14.99
C GLY A 260 -0.83 10.95 13.98
N ASN A 261 0.42 10.78 14.44
CA ASN A 261 1.62 10.56 13.62
C ASN A 261 2.10 9.09 13.64
N MET A 262 1.32 8.16 14.18
CA MET A 262 1.62 6.74 14.02
C MET A 262 1.27 6.32 12.59
N ARG A 263 2.16 5.56 11.94
CA ARG A 263 1.91 5.01 10.61
C ARG A 263 0.78 3.99 10.69
N VAL A 264 -0.16 4.09 9.76
CA VAL A 264 -1.17 3.06 9.53
C VAL A 264 -0.79 2.23 8.30
N VAL A 265 -0.77 0.91 8.43
CA VAL A 265 -0.67 -0.04 7.33
C VAL A 265 -2.05 -0.64 7.12
N VAL A 266 -2.53 -0.63 5.87
CA VAL A 266 -3.78 -1.30 5.49
C VAL A 266 -3.47 -2.81 5.42
N GLY A 267 -3.84 -3.52 6.48
CA GLY A 267 -3.46 -4.91 6.69
C GLY A 267 -4.06 -5.86 5.66
N GLU A 268 -5.26 -5.54 5.20
CA GLU A 268 -6.02 -6.24 4.18
C GLU A 268 -6.93 -5.23 3.49
N ILE A 269 -7.06 -5.38 2.18
CA ILE A 269 -8.02 -4.67 1.35
C ILE A 269 -8.23 -5.45 0.06
N GLY A 270 -9.44 -5.48 -0.47
CA GLY A 270 -9.73 -6.15 -1.72
C GLY A 270 -11.18 -5.99 -2.14
N TRP A 271 -11.54 -6.70 -3.21
CA TRP A 271 -12.91 -6.79 -3.70
C TRP A 271 -13.18 -8.19 -4.28
N PRO A 272 -14.26 -8.88 -3.88
CA PRO A 272 -14.49 -10.26 -4.28
C PRO A 272 -15.04 -10.38 -5.70
N THR A 273 -14.70 -11.48 -6.38
CA THR A 273 -15.13 -11.72 -7.77
C THR A 273 -16.44 -12.48 -7.90
N SER A 274 -16.95 -13.04 -6.81
CA SER A 274 -18.23 -13.76 -6.80
C SER A 274 -18.77 -13.85 -5.37
N GLY A 275 -19.96 -14.46 -5.23
CA GLY A 275 -20.55 -14.77 -3.93
C GLY A 275 -21.33 -13.64 -3.27
N GLY A 276 -21.53 -12.49 -3.93
CA GLY A 276 -22.29 -11.37 -3.37
C GLY A 276 -22.70 -10.27 -4.36
N THR A 277 -23.28 -9.20 -3.83
CA THR A 277 -23.69 -8.03 -4.61
C THR A 277 -22.48 -7.29 -5.20
N ALA A 278 -22.56 -6.90 -6.48
CA ALA A 278 -21.48 -6.21 -7.20
C ALA A 278 -20.14 -6.96 -7.17
N THR A 279 -20.20 -8.30 -7.18
CA THR A 279 -19.01 -9.16 -7.26
C THR A 279 -18.85 -9.70 -8.67
N ASP A 280 -17.75 -9.32 -9.31
CA ASP A 280 -17.31 -9.83 -10.61
C ASP A 280 -15.82 -9.50 -10.81
N THR A 281 -15.20 -10.09 -11.82
CA THR A 281 -13.78 -9.88 -12.12
C THR A 281 -13.45 -8.46 -12.53
N ASN A 282 -14.38 -7.72 -13.16
CA ASN A 282 -14.14 -6.34 -13.58
C ASN A 282 -14.18 -5.36 -12.41
N ASN A 283 -15.14 -5.51 -11.50
CA ASN A 283 -15.23 -4.75 -10.27
C ASN A 283 -14.01 -4.99 -9.38
N ALA A 284 -13.60 -6.25 -9.24
CA ALA A 284 -12.40 -6.60 -8.50
C ALA A 284 -11.12 -6.03 -9.13
N ARG A 285 -10.98 -6.13 -10.45
CA ARG A 285 -9.86 -5.55 -11.20
C ARG A 285 -9.77 -4.04 -11.00
N ILE A 286 -10.87 -3.31 -11.17
CA ILE A 286 -10.90 -1.84 -11.04
C ILE A 286 -10.49 -1.44 -9.62
N HIS A 287 -11.10 -2.05 -8.60
CA HIS A 287 -10.79 -1.75 -7.21
C HIS A 287 -9.31 -2.00 -6.88
N ASN A 288 -8.81 -3.21 -7.18
CA ASN A 288 -7.43 -3.59 -6.87
C ASN A 288 -6.39 -2.80 -7.69
N GLN A 289 -6.69 -2.45 -8.94
CA GLN A 289 -5.78 -1.62 -9.75
C GLN A 289 -5.74 -0.18 -9.22
N ASN A 290 -6.89 0.37 -8.82
CA ASN A 290 -6.96 1.71 -8.24
C ASN A 290 -6.24 1.78 -6.90
N LEU A 291 -6.34 0.73 -6.06
CA LEU A 291 -5.55 0.62 -4.84
C LEU A 291 -4.05 0.73 -5.13
N VAL A 292 -3.52 -0.03 -6.10
CA VAL A 292 -2.10 0.06 -6.47
C VAL A 292 -1.71 1.47 -6.93
N ASN A 293 -2.58 2.12 -7.71
CA ASN A 293 -2.34 3.48 -8.18
C ASN A 293 -2.32 4.48 -7.02
N LEU A 294 -3.24 4.33 -6.06
CA LEU A 294 -3.37 5.18 -4.88
C LEU A 294 -2.27 4.95 -3.85
N ALA A 295 -1.67 3.76 -3.80
CA ALA A 295 -0.62 3.43 -2.82
C ALA A 295 0.54 4.44 -2.83
N ARG A 296 0.84 5.02 -4.00
CA ARG A 296 1.92 6.02 -4.16
C ARG A 296 1.52 7.42 -3.67
N GLY A 297 0.24 7.68 -3.52
CA GLY A 297 -0.30 8.92 -2.95
C GLY A 297 -0.56 8.79 -1.44
N GLY A 298 -1.05 9.88 -0.86
CA GLY A 298 -1.56 9.91 0.51
C GLY A 298 -3.07 10.14 0.57
N THR A 299 -3.55 10.47 1.75
CA THR A 299 -4.96 10.85 1.99
C THR A 299 -5.09 12.38 2.13
N PRO A 300 -6.30 12.95 2.09
CA PRO A 300 -6.50 14.38 2.33
C PRO A 300 -5.94 14.89 3.68
N LEU A 301 -5.98 14.09 4.75
CA LEU A 301 -5.39 14.42 6.05
C LEU A 301 -3.87 14.16 6.08
N LYS A 302 -3.39 13.15 5.33
CA LYS A 302 -1.98 12.75 5.27
C LYS A 302 -1.45 12.71 3.82
N PRO A 303 -1.38 13.86 3.12
CA PRO A 303 -1.12 13.88 1.67
C PRO A 303 0.29 13.42 1.27
N ASN A 304 1.26 13.55 2.17
CA ASN A 304 2.67 13.18 1.94
C ASN A 304 3.03 11.79 2.49
N TRP A 305 2.03 11.01 2.92
CA TRP A 305 2.23 9.72 3.55
C TRP A 305 1.74 8.65 2.59
N GLY A 306 2.67 8.05 1.84
CA GLY A 306 2.36 6.93 0.95
C GLY A 306 1.61 5.83 1.69
N ILE A 307 0.54 5.31 1.08
CA ILE A 307 -0.28 4.25 1.66
C ILE A 307 0.47 2.91 1.53
N GLN A 308 0.60 2.21 2.65
CA GLN A 308 1.16 0.86 2.72
C GLN A 308 0.00 -0.12 2.88
N SER A 309 -0.15 -1.06 1.95
CA SER A 309 -1.33 -1.93 1.92
C SER A 309 -1.02 -3.35 1.47
N TYR A 310 -1.81 -4.33 1.91
CA TYR A 310 -1.81 -5.68 1.37
C TYR A 310 -3.13 -5.99 0.66
N ILE A 311 -3.06 -6.42 -0.59
CA ILE A 311 -4.24 -6.97 -1.28
C ILE A 311 -4.59 -8.31 -0.68
N PHE A 312 -5.84 -8.46 -0.25
CA PHE A 312 -6.44 -9.73 0.12
C PHE A 312 -7.19 -10.31 -1.10
N ALA A 313 -6.74 -11.40 -1.73
CA ALA A 313 -5.55 -12.22 -1.43
C ALA A 313 -4.88 -12.81 -2.70
N MET A 314 -3.78 -13.54 -2.54
CA MET A 314 -3.07 -14.18 -3.65
C MET A 314 -3.95 -15.17 -4.44
N PHE A 315 -4.71 -16.01 -3.72
CA PHE A 315 -5.54 -17.06 -4.30
C PHE A 315 -6.95 -17.04 -3.73
N ASP A 316 -7.87 -17.68 -4.46
CA ASP A 316 -9.15 -18.11 -3.90
C ASP A 316 -8.89 -19.27 -2.93
N GLU A 317 -9.51 -19.22 -1.75
CA GLU A 317 -9.24 -20.11 -0.63
C GLU A 317 -10.43 -21.06 -0.41
N ASN A 318 -10.35 -22.28 -0.98
CA ASN A 318 -11.49 -23.19 -1.07
C ASN A 318 -11.91 -23.84 0.27
N GLN A 319 -11.14 -23.66 1.36
CA GLN A 319 -11.51 -24.12 2.70
C GLN A 319 -12.18 -23.03 3.54
N LYS A 320 -12.32 -21.80 3.01
CA LYS A 320 -13.12 -20.74 3.64
C LYS A 320 -14.63 -21.00 3.50
N PRO A 321 -15.47 -20.33 4.32
CA PRO A 321 -16.92 -20.41 4.21
C PRO A 321 -17.43 -20.21 2.78
N ALA A 322 -18.34 -21.06 2.32
CA ALA A 322 -18.83 -21.03 0.96
C ALA A 322 -19.49 -19.67 0.61
N GLY A 323 -19.29 -19.21 -0.62
CA GLY A 323 -19.80 -17.92 -1.11
C GLY A 323 -18.70 -16.88 -1.19
N LEU A 324 -18.93 -15.70 -0.59
CA LEU A 324 -18.05 -14.53 -0.71
C LEU A 324 -16.59 -14.84 -0.34
N GLU A 325 -16.37 -15.52 0.78
CA GLU A 325 -15.03 -15.74 1.36
C GLU A 325 -14.10 -16.59 0.50
N GLN A 326 -14.64 -17.36 -0.44
CA GLN A 326 -13.84 -18.18 -1.36
C GLN A 326 -13.37 -17.41 -2.61
N ASN A 327 -13.71 -16.12 -2.77
CA ASN A 327 -13.62 -15.42 -4.05
C ASN A 327 -12.79 -14.12 -4.04
N TRP A 328 -11.85 -13.97 -3.11
CA TRP A 328 -10.98 -12.78 -2.96
C TRP A 328 -9.67 -12.84 -3.76
N GLY A 329 -9.34 -13.99 -4.33
CA GLY A 329 -8.06 -14.25 -4.98
C GLY A 329 -7.83 -13.44 -6.25
N LEU A 330 -6.56 -13.05 -6.45
CA LEU A 330 -6.05 -12.53 -7.72
C LEU A 330 -5.81 -13.63 -8.76
N TYR A 331 -5.40 -14.82 -8.31
CA TYR A 331 -4.99 -15.93 -9.16
C TYR A 331 -5.76 -17.20 -8.84
N ASN A 332 -5.93 -18.05 -9.85
CA ASN A 332 -6.35 -19.42 -9.63
C ASN A 332 -5.18 -20.22 -9.03
N PRO A 333 -5.37 -20.91 -7.90
CA PRO A 333 -4.31 -21.67 -7.26
C PRO A 333 -3.79 -22.84 -8.10
N SER A 334 -4.62 -23.50 -8.91
CA SER A 334 -4.19 -24.71 -9.63
C SER A 334 -3.21 -24.44 -10.78
N ASN A 335 -3.25 -23.26 -11.40
CA ASN A 335 -2.48 -22.97 -12.61
C ASN A 335 -1.85 -21.57 -12.66
N PHE A 336 -1.94 -20.79 -11.59
CA PHE A 336 -1.48 -19.39 -11.52
C PHE A 336 -2.06 -18.47 -12.61
N GLN A 337 -3.17 -18.86 -13.26
CA GLN A 337 -3.87 -18.00 -14.20
C GLN A 337 -4.48 -16.84 -13.42
N ALA A 338 -4.21 -15.61 -13.87
CA ALA A 338 -4.82 -14.43 -13.30
C ALA A 338 -6.33 -14.46 -13.55
N LYS A 339 -7.14 -14.21 -12.51
CA LYS A 339 -8.59 -13.97 -12.68
C LYS A 339 -8.83 -12.65 -13.39
N TYR A 340 -7.91 -11.70 -13.20
CA TYR A 340 -7.83 -10.41 -13.88
C TYR A 340 -6.40 -9.86 -13.72
N THR A 341 -5.95 -9.03 -14.66
CA THR A 341 -4.59 -8.46 -14.62
C THR A 341 -4.52 -7.23 -13.73
N ILE A 342 -3.53 -7.19 -12.84
CA ILE A 342 -3.14 -6.02 -12.03
C ILE A 342 -1.70 -5.65 -12.38
N ASN A 343 -1.46 -4.39 -12.72
CA ASN A 343 -0.13 -3.83 -12.84
C ASN A 343 0.28 -3.23 -11.50
N PHE A 344 1.15 -3.91 -10.76
CA PHE A 344 1.66 -3.48 -9.45
C PHE A 344 2.59 -2.27 -9.50
N GLY A 345 2.92 -1.75 -10.68
CA GLY A 345 3.83 -0.62 -10.86
C GLY A 345 5.28 -0.91 -10.41
N ASN A 346 5.53 -2.07 -9.79
CA ASN A 346 6.85 -2.65 -9.53
C ASN A 346 7.40 -3.38 -10.76
N SER A 347 6.72 -3.28 -11.89
CA SER A 347 7.39 -3.25 -13.19
C SER A 347 7.73 -1.80 -13.56
N PRO A 348 8.91 -1.31 -13.16
CA PRO A 348 9.68 -0.43 -14.03
C PRO A 348 10.93 -1.10 -14.62
N THR A 349 11.13 -2.43 -14.48
CA THR A 349 12.47 -3.02 -14.77
C THR A 349 12.51 -4.33 -15.57
N THR A 350 11.47 -4.71 -16.30
CA THR A 350 11.64 -5.66 -17.43
C THR A 350 10.87 -5.27 -18.68
N SER A 351 9.74 -4.57 -18.53
CA SER A 351 9.01 -4.03 -19.66
C SER A 351 9.20 -2.52 -19.72
N ASN A 352 9.99 -2.07 -20.68
CA ASN A 352 10.02 -0.68 -21.15
C ASN A 352 8.72 -0.30 -21.89
N ARG A 353 7.59 -0.99 -21.60
CA ARG A 353 6.34 -0.88 -22.33
C ARG A 353 5.12 -0.64 -21.46
N ILE A 354 4.15 0.09 -22.01
CA ILE A 354 2.81 0.35 -21.48
C ILE A 354 1.84 -0.34 -22.43
N THR A 355 0.97 -1.25 -21.96
CA THR A 355 0.01 -1.96 -22.81
C THR A 355 -1.41 -1.42 -22.65
N GLN A 356 -2.32 -1.82 -23.54
CA GLN A 356 -3.74 -1.47 -23.43
C GLN A 356 -4.33 -1.76 -22.04
N GLY A 357 -5.17 -0.85 -21.55
CA GLY A 357 -5.75 -0.84 -20.21
C GLY A 357 -4.81 -0.34 -19.11
N MET A 358 -3.53 -0.08 -19.41
CA MET A 358 -2.59 0.49 -18.43
C MET A 358 -2.75 2.01 -18.34
N ARG A 359 -2.60 2.51 -17.12
CA ARG A 359 -2.61 3.94 -16.78
C ARG A 359 -1.27 4.33 -16.15
N LEU A 360 -0.73 5.48 -16.57
CA LEU A 360 0.25 6.24 -15.81
C LEU A 360 -0.46 7.39 -15.10
N SER A 361 -0.66 7.23 -13.80
CA SER A 361 -1.14 8.29 -12.92
C SER A 361 0.00 9.25 -12.56
N SER A 362 -0.32 10.43 -12.04
CA SER A 362 0.64 11.38 -11.48
C SER A 362 1.79 10.71 -10.70
N GLY A 363 3.02 11.01 -11.07
CA GLY A 363 4.28 10.47 -10.52
C GLY A 363 4.71 9.11 -11.09
N GLN A 364 3.87 8.43 -11.87
CA GLN A 364 4.21 7.13 -12.46
C GLN A 364 4.96 7.29 -13.79
N PHE A 365 5.88 6.37 -14.07
CA PHE A 365 6.73 6.43 -15.25
C PHE A 365 7.17 5.05 -15.74
N VAL A 366 7.65 4.99 -16.99
CA VAL A 366 8.37 3.86 -17.59
C VAL A 366 9.73 4.34 -18.05
N ASN A 367 10.77 3.51 -17.85
CA ASN A 367 12.10 3.80 -18.37
C ASN A 367 12.41 2.99 -19.64
N SER A 368 13.35 3.49 -20.44
CA SER A 368 14.08 2.69 -21.42
C SER A 368 14.83 1.52 -20.73
N LYS A 369 15.19 0.48 -21.49
CA LYS A 369 15.88 -0.71 -20.97
C LYS A 369 17.24 -0.36 -20.37
N ASN A 370 17.95 0.59 -20.98
CA ASN A 370 19.22 1.12 -20.49
C ASN A 370 19.08 2.11 -19.31
N GLY A 371 17.84 2.46 -18.90
CA GLY A 371 17.56 3.41 -17.80
C GLY A 371 17.86 4.88 -18.09
N VAL A 372 18.30 5.24 -19.30
CA VAL A 372 18.68 6.61 -19.67
C VAL A 372 17.47 7.52 -19.88
N TYR A 373 16.37 6.99 -20.41
CA TYR A 373 15.19 7.77 -20.75
C TYR A 373 14.01 7.39 -19.86
N ARG A 374 13.16 8.38 -19.54
CA ARG A 374 11.99 8.22 -18.67
C ARG A 374 10.77 8.89 -19.27
N PHE A 375 9.70 8.12 -19.46
CA PHE A 375 8.39 8.63 -19.83
C PHE A 375 7.49 8.67 -18.60
N ILE A 376 7.15 9.86 -18.11
CA ILE A 376 6.51 10.11 -16.81
C ILE A 376 5.23 10.93 -16.96
N MET A 377 4.18 10.51 -16.25
CA MET A 377 3.03 11.36 -15.97
C MET A 377 3.34 12.21 -14.73
N GLN A 378 3.41 13.53 -14.88
CA GLN A 378 3.78 14.46 -13.81
C GLN A 378 2.56 14.92 -13.01
N ALA A 379 2.81 15.47 -11.81
CA ALA A 379 1.78 15.91 -10.87
C ALA A 379 1.03 17.18 -11.29
N ASP A 380 1.59 17.94 -12.22
CA ASP A 380 0.92 19.06 -12.88
C ASP A 380 0.02 18.61 -14.04
N CYS A 381 -0.22 17.31 -14.20
CA CYS A 381 -0.98 16.71 -15.31
C CYS A 381 -0.29 16.75 -16.67
N ASN A 382 1.05 16.88 -16.72
CA ASN A 382 1.82 16.80 -17.97
C ASN A 382 2.42 15.41 -18.18
N LEU A 383 2.31 14.84 -19.38
CA LEU A 383 3.01 13.61 -19.77
C LEU A 383 4.29 13.98 -20.51
N VAL A 384 5.44 13.53 -20.01
CA VAL A 384 6.75 14.03 -20.45
C VAL A 384 7.75 12.91 -20.64
N LEU A 385 8.50 12.96 -21.73
CA LEU A 385 9.71 12.15 -21.95
C LEU A 385 10.94 12.95 -21.52
N TYR A 386 11.77 12.37 -20.66
CA TYR A 386 13.04 12.92 -20.22
C TYR A 386 14.21 12.08 -20.68
N HIS A 387 15.32 12.75 -20.98
CA HIS A 387 16.65 12.17 -20.79
C HIS A 387 17.05 12.41 -19.32
N ASN A 388 17.21 11.33 -18.55
CA ASN A 388 17.53 11.41 -17.13
C ASN A 388 18.84 12.19 -16.92
N GLY A 389 18.81 13.16 -16.01
CA GLY A 389 19.96 14.02 -15.71
C GLY A 389 20.26 15.12 -16.75
N VAL A 390 19.55 15.17 -17.88
CA VAL A 390 19.76 16.19 -18.93
C VAL A 390 18.57 17.13 -19.05
N GLY A 391 17.37 16.60 -19.30
CA GLY A 391 16.18 17.45 -19.48
C GLY A 391 15.04 16.80 -20.24
N PRO A 392 13.92 17.53 -20.43
CA PRO A 392 12.76 17.05 -21.16
C PRO A 392 13.04 17.03 -22.67
N LEU A 393 12.64 15.95 -23.34
CA LEU A 393 12.75 15.77 -24.80
C LEU A 393 11.41 16.00 -25.52
N TRP A 394 10.29 15.65 -24.87
CA TRP A 394 8.94 15.79 -25.42
C TRP A 394 7.92 15.95 -24.28
N ALA A 395 6.83 16.69 -24.51
CA ALA A 395 5.72 16.83 -23.56
C ALA A 395 4.36 16.88 -24.27
N SER A 396 3.31 16.40 -23.58
CA SER A 396 1.91 16.53 -24.02
C SER A 396 1.38 17.97 -23.92
N ASN A 397 2.09 18.84 -23.20
CA ASN A 397 1.72 20.24 -22.93
C ASN A 397 0.38 20.39 -22.21
N THR A 398 0.12 19.49 -21.26
CA THR A 398 -1.13 19.46 -20.48
C THR A 398 -0.93 19.92 -19.03
N GLN A 399 0.20 20.57 -18.74
CA GLN A 399 0.52 21.09 -17.41
C GLN A 399 -0.53 22.10 -16.92
N GLY A 400 -0.86 22.03 -15.63
CA GLY A 400 -1.84 22.90 -14.97
C GLY A 400 -3.29 22.64 -15.37
N SER A 401 -3.58 21.59 -16.14
CA SER A 401 -4.95 21.32 -16.62
C SER A 401 -5.89 20.78 -15.54
N ALA A 402 -5.35 20.18 -14.48
CA ALA A 402 -6.08 19.68 -13.30
C ALA A 402 -5.08 19.34 -12.16
N THR A 403 -5.57 18.63 -11.14
CA THR A 403 -4.76 18.08 -10.03
C THR A 403 -4.77 16.55 -9.96
N ASP A 404 -5.53 15.88 -10.83
CA ASP A 404 -5.82 14.45 -10.84
C ASP A 404 -5.42 13.77 -12.16
N GLY A 405 -4.47 14.36 -12.90
CA GLY A 405 -4.15 13.94 -14.25
C GLY A 405 -3.53 12.55 -14.35
N TYR A 406 -3.87 11.86 -15.44
CA TYR A 406 -3.33 10.55 -15.78
C TYR A 406 -3.27 10.35 -17.29
N MET A 407 -2.38 9.49 -17.76
CA MET A 407 -2.40 8.95 -19.12
C MET A 407 -2.94 7.53 -19.09
N GLU A 408 -3.80 7.16 -20.02
CA GLU A 408 -4.27 5.79 -20.20
C GLU A 408 -4.07 5.36 -21.66
N LEU A 409 -3.47 4.19 -21.88
CA LEU A 409 -3.54 3.52 -23.17
C LEU A 409 -4.84 2.72 -23.20
N GLN A 410 -5.84 3.24 -23.88
CA GLN A 410 -7.19 2.68 -23.93
C GLN A 410 -7.24 1.38 -24.74
N HIS A 411 -8.30 0.59 -24.55
CA HIS A 411 -8.49 -0.67 -25.29
C HIS A 411 -8.73 -0.49 -26.80
N ASP A 412 -9.12 0.71 -27.24
CA ASP A 412 -9.19 1.07 -28.66
C ASP A 412 -7.81 1.46 -29.25
N GLY A 413 -6.76 1.36 -28.42
CA GLY A 413 -5.40 1.66 -28.76
C GLY A 413 -5.06 3.14 -28.83
N ASN A 414 -5.88 4.03 -28.26
CA ASN A 414 -5.57 5.45 -28.10
C ASN A 414 -4.88 5.71 -26.75
N ALA A 415 -3.70 6.34 -26.76
CA ALA A 415 -3.15 6.93 -25.55
C ALA A 415 -3.76 8.31 -25.31
N VAL A 416 -4.38 8.51 -24.15
CA VAL A 416 -5.08 9.75 -23.81
C VAL A 416 -4.64 10.24 -22.44
N VAL A 417 -4.27 11.52 -22.37
CA VAL A 417 -4.07 12.23 -21.10
C VAL A 417 -5.39 12.86 -20.68
N TYR A 418 -5.82 12.55 -19.47
CA TYR A 418 -6.99 13.12 -18.82
C TYR A 418 -6.58 14.05 -17.68
N GLY A 419 -7.43 15.04 -17.39
CA GLY A 419 -7.33 15.89 -16.21
C GLY A 419 -8.70 16.50 -15.89
N GLY A 420 -9.16 16.35 -14.65
CA GLY A 420 -10.51 16.72 -14.22
C GLY A 420 -11.60 15.93 -14.94
N GLY A 421 -11.33 14.66 -15.27
CA GLY A 421 -12.21 13.80 -16.07
C GLY A 421 -12.32 14.15 -17.56
N VAL A 422 -11.63 15.20 -18.04
CA VAL A 422 -11.67 15.66 -19.43
C VAL A 422 -10.40 15.23 -20.16
N ALA A 423 -10.53 14.74 -21.40
CA ALA A 423 -9.38 14.45 -22.26
C ALA A 423 -8.65 15.76 -22.62
N ARG A 424 -7.36 15.85 -22.28
CA ARG A 424 -6.51 17.03 -22.48
C ARG A 424 -5.57 16.86 -23.66
N TRP A 425 -5.14 15.63 -23.94
CA TRP A 425 -4.32 15.27 -25.08
C TRP A 425 -4.64 13.84 -25.51
N ALA A 426 -4.54 13.54 -26.81
CA ALA A 426 -4.65 12.20 -27.33
C ALA A 426 -3.64 11.95 -28.44
N SER A 427 -3.12 10.72 -28.49
CA SER A 427 -2.19 10.26 -29.53
C SER A 427 -2.84 10.15 -30.92
N GLY A 428 -4.17 9.98 -30.98
CA GLY A 428 -4.91 9.87 -32.24
C GLY A 428 -4.67 8.54 -32.96
N THR A 429 -4.25 7.50 -32.23
CA THR A 429 -3.97 6.17 -32.78
C THR A 429 -5.20 5.26 -32.86
N TRP A 430 -6.36 5.69 -32.32
CA TRP A 430 -7.61 4.95 -32.42
C TRP A 430 -7.93 4.60 -33.88
N GLY A 431 -8.24 3.33 -34.15
CA GLY A 431 -8.61 2.85 -35.49
C GLY A 431 -7.49 2.80 -36.53
N ARG A 432 -6.24 3.19 -36.20
CA ARG A 432 -5.09 3.02 -37.10
C ARG A 432 -4.51 1.62 -36.97
N ASN A 433 -4.75 0.76 -37.96
CA ASN A 433 -4.19 -0.59 -38.02
C ASN A 433 -4.40 -1.40 -36.72
N ASP A 434 -5.62 -1.44 -36.16
CA ASP A 434 -6.00 -2.01 -34.84
C ASP A 434 -5.68 -1.18 -33.58
N GLY A 435 -5.06 -0.01 -33.74
CA GLY A 435 -4.71 0.88 -32.64
C GLY A 435 -3.41 0.46 -31.96
N ALA A 436 -2.94 1.25 -30.97
CA ALA A 436 -1.73 0.85 -30.26
C ALA A 436 -2.04 -0.26 -29.26
N HIS A 437 -1.32 -1.36 -29.38
CA HIS A 437 -1.31 -2.45 -28.40
C HIS A 437 -0.35 -2.16 -27.25
N TYR A 438 0.75 -1.45 -27.54
CA TYR A 438 1.69 -1.00 -26.54
C TYR A 438 2.45 0.27 -26.94
N ILE A 439 2.92 0.99 -25.93
CA ILE A 439 3.89 2.09 -26.01
C ILE A 439 5.24 1.54 -25.53
N GLU A 440 6.35 1.88 -26.16
CA GLU A 440 7.70 1.49 -25.77
C GLU A 440 8.61 2.72 -25.63
N VAL A 441 9.30 2.85 -24.50
CA VAL A 441 10.39 3.81 -24.33
C VAL A 441 11.68 3.13 -24.77
N GLN A 442 12.30 3.65 -25.82
CA GLN A 442 13.44 3.05 -26.49
C GLN A 442 14.75 3.60 -25.96
N ASP A 443 15.81 2.80 -26.09
CA ASP A 443 17.16 3.15 -25.65
C ASP A 443 17.80 4.25 -26.51
N ASP A 444 17.18 4.64 -27.62
CA ASP A 444 17.60 5.72 -28.50
C ASP A 444 16.96 7.07 -28.13
N GLY A 445 16.14 7.14 -27.08
CA GLY A 445 15.45 8.35 -26.65
C GLY A 445 14.12 8.62 -27.34
N ASN A 446 13.55 7.64 -28.04
CA ASN A 446 12.22 7.73 -28.62
C ASN A 446 11.17 7.01 -27.76
N THR A 447 9.95 7.53 -27.69
CA THR A 447 8.80 6.78 -27.18
C THR A 447 7.88 6.48 -28.37
N VAL A 448 7.64 5.20 -28.64
CA VAL A 448 6.96 4.72 -29.85
C VAL A 448 5.74 3.88 -29.49
N MET A 449 4.63 4.06 -30.19
CA MET A 449 3.43 3.25 -30.06
C MET A 449 3.33 2.26 -31.22
N TYR A 450 3.03 1.01 -30.89
CA TYR A 450 3.01 -0.12 -31.81
C TYR A 450 1.65 -0.80 -31.81
N ASN A 451 1.23 -1.23 -33.00
CA ASN A 451 0.04 -2.07 -33.18
C ASN A 451 0.32 -3.56 -32.92
N ALA A 452 -0.68 -4.44 -33.08
CA ALA A 452 -0.49 -5.88 -32.84
C ALA A 452 0.58 -6.53 -33.73
N ALA A 453 0.77 -5.99 -34.94
CA ALA A 453 1.78 -6.44 -35.90
C ALA A 453 3.19 -5.87 -35.63
N ASN A 454 3.42 -5.20 -34.50
CA ASN A 454 4.67 -4.50 -34.15
C ASN A 454 5.06 -3.40 -35.17
N GLN A 455 4.09 -2.82 -35.87
CA GLN A 455 4.30 -1.65 -36.73
C GLN A 455 4.17 -0.38 -35.89
N ALA A 456 5.15 0.52 -36.02
CA ALA A 456 5.09 1.82 -35.35
C ALA A 456 3.98 2.68 -35.99
N ILE A 457 3.07 3.19 -35.16
CA ILE A 457 1.93 4.00 -35.62
C ILE A 457 1.92 5.43 -35.03
N TRP A 458 2.76 5.67 -34.03
CA TRP A 458 3.03 6.99 -33.45
C TRP A 458 4.40 7.01 -32.77
N ALA A 459 5.08 8.16 -32.74
CA ALA A 459 6.33 8.33 -32.01
C ALA A 459 6.50 9.78 -31.52
N THR A 460 7.30 9.98 -30.47
CA THR A 460 7.72 11.32 -30.00
C THR A 460 8.66 12.02 -30.99
N ASN A 461 9.31 11.26 -31.88
CA ASN A 461 10.30 11.74 -32.86
C ASN A 461 11.51 12.42 -32.19
N THR A 462 11.98 11.80 -31.11
CA THR A 462 13.09 12.30 -30.27
C THR A 462 14.34 11.43 -30.33
N ALA A 463 14.38 10.44 -31.23
CA ALA A 463 15.52 9.54 -31.39
C ALA A 463 16.84 10.33 -31.57
N GLY A 464 17.86 9.98 -30.78
CA GLY A 464 19.19 10.57 -30.80
C GLY A 464 19.34 11.94 -30.13
N ARG A 465 18.35 12.38 -29.33
CA ARG A 465 18.37 13.65 -28.59
C ARG A 465 18.71 13.51 -27.10
#